data_AF-A0A0L1KS92-F1
#
_entry.id   AF-A0A0L1KS92-F1
#
_cell.length_a   1.000
_cell.length_b   1.000
_cell.length_c   1.000
_cell.angle_alpha   90.00
_cell.angle_beta   90.00
_cell.angle_gamma   90.00
#
_symmetry.space_group_name_H-M   'P 1'
#
loop_
_entity.id
_entity.type
_entity.pdbx_description
1 polymer ?
#
loop_
_entity_poly.entity_id
_entity_poly.type
_entity_poly.pdbx_seq_one_letter_code
_entity_poly.pdbx_strand_id
1 'polypeptide(L)'
;MKFEFPADVKPIKCISESSESSLILCEKKVVHTDSSRSSLGTQDYSHQRVLKIRFPKLYRHPVLDTRLRRHRTKVESKVLKKCETIQGIKVPAIYQVDVGNSAIHMQYVSGLTIAETIKCAVNKEASADEGKLSNIWHSVGFTIGSLHSNDIIHGDLTLSNFIIQDKPAEESSDVCVVDFGLAFVSRTTEDKAVDLYSFERCVNSVAPLRSNDWIDQAYKGYELAATEKQFQETMRKLEQVRLRGRKRSMLG
;
A
#
# COMPACT_ATOMS: atom_id res chain seq x y z
N MET A 1 13.55 9.67 -21.00
CA MET A 1 12.61 8.64 -21.51
C MET A 1 11.24 9.30 -21.54
N LYS A 2 10.66 9.59 -22.71
CA LYS A 2 9.30 10.13 -22.79
C LYS A 2 8.35 8.93 -22.64
N PHE A 3 7.68 8.84 -21.50
CA PHE A 3 6.58 7.90 -21.34
C PHE A 3 5.42 8.43 -22.18
N GLU A 4 4.91 7.64 -23.11
CA GLU A 4 3.71 7.99 -23.87
C GLU A 4 2.48 7.52 -23.10
N PHE A 5 1.67 8.46 -22.66
CA PHE A 5 0.37 8.14 -22.07
C PHE A 5 -0.54 7.58 -23.17
N PRO A 6 -1.41 6.61 -22.85
CA PRO A 6 -2.51 6.24 -23.74
C PRO A 6 -3.27 7.50 -24.20
N ALA A 7 -3.71 7.53 -25.46
CA ALA A 7 -4.34 8.72 -26.05
C ALA A 7 -5.61 9.20 -25.31
N ASP A 8 -6.23 8.32 -24.53
CA ASP A 8 -7.39 8.58 -23.68
C ASP A 8 -7.04 8.99 -22.24
N VAL A 9 -5.75 9.14 -21.89
CA VAL A 9 -5.28 9.47 -20.53
C VAL A 9 -4.46 10.75 -20.54
N LYS A 10 -4.88 11.74 -19.75
CA LYS A 10 -4.21 13.04 -19.61
C LYS A 10 -3.52 13.14 -18.24
N PRO A 11 -2.19 13.38 -18.16
CA PRO A 11 -1.53 13.66 -16.89
C PRO A 11 -1.97 15.01 -16.34
N ILE A 12 -2.19 15.08 -15.03
CA ILE A 12 -2.63 16.28 -14.31
C ILE A 12 -1.47 16.85 -13.50
N LYS A 13 -0.98 16.07 -12.52
CA LYS A 13 0.09 16.50 -11.60
C LYS A 13 0.81 15.30 -10.98
N CYS A 14 2.05 15.50 -10.56
CA CYS A 14 2.73 14.56 -9.67
C CYS A 14 2.10 14.67 -8.27
N ILE A 15 1.65 13.54 -7.70
CA ILE A 15 1.03 13.50 -6.36
C ILE A 15 1.95 12.93 -5.29
N SER A 16 2.97 12.18 -5.69
CA SER A 16 3.97 11.64 -4.78
C SER A 16 5.24 11.29 -5.56
N GLU A 17 6.39 11.57 -4.96
CA GLU A 17 7.68 11.20 -5.51
C GLU A 17 8.51 10.57 -4.39
N SER A 18 8.78 9.28 -4.54
CA SER A 18 9.65 8.54 -3.63
C SER A 18 11.06 8.46 -4.19
N SER A 19 11.97 7.93 -3.39
CA SER A 19 13.31 7.59 -3.84
C SER A 19 13.32 6.48 -4.90
N GLU A 20 12.21 5.87 -5.33
CA GLU A 20 12.21 4.79 -6.33
C GLU A 20 11.20 4.99 -7.46
N SER A 21 10.17 5.81 -7.26
CA SER A 21 9.10 6.00 -8.25
C SER A 21 8.36 7.32 -8.07
N SER A 22 7.76 7.80 -9.16
CA SER A 22 6.84 8.93 -9.15
C SER A 22 5.41 8.44 -9.40
N LEU A 23 4.44 8.99 -8.68
CA LEU A 23 3.01 8.78 -8.88
C LEU A 23 2.43 10.03 -9.56
N ILE A 24 1.92 9.85 -10.76
CA ILE A 24 1.31 10.91 -11.57
C ILE A 24 -0.19 10.69 -11.59
N LEU A 25 -0.94 11.64 -11.05
CA LEU A 25 -2.40 11.66 -11.17
C LEU A 25 -2.76 11.96 -12.62
N CYS A 26 -3.64 11.14 -13.16
CA CYS A 26 -4.10 11.19 -14.53
C CYS A 26 -5.62 11.13 -14.55
N GLU A 27 -6.20 11.73 -15.58
CA GLU A 27 -7.63 11.72 -15.86
C GLU A 27 -7.87 10.91 -17.13
N LYS A 28 -8.88 10.02 -17.13
CA LYS A 28 -9.29 9.29 -18.33
C LYS A 28 -10.47 9.96 -19.02
N LYS A 29 -10.36 10.13 -20.34
CA LYS A 29 -11.44 10.62 -21.20
C LYS A 29 -12.59 9.62 -21.18
N VAL A 30 -13.77 10.11 -20.85
CA VAL A 30 -15.01 9.31 -20.88
C VAL A 30 -15.57 9.40 -22.29
N VAL A 31 -15.75 8.25 -22.93
CA VAL A 31 -16.53 8.20 -24.18
C VAL A 31 -17.94 7.87 -23.76
N HIS A 32 -18.80 8.90 -23.65
CA HIS A 32 -20.23 8.67 -23.51
C HIS A 32 -20.75 8.08 -24.82
N THR A 33 -21.11 6.79 -24.82
CA THR A 33 -21.85 6.16 -25.91
C THR A 33 -23.33 6.46 -25.76
N ASP A 34 -23.72 7.73 -25.70
CA ASP A 34 -25.12 8.13 -25.80
C ASP A 34 -25.40 8.50 -27.26
N SER A 35 -26.17 7.65 -27.94
CA SER A 35 -26.59 7.81 -29.33
C SER A 35 -27.61 8.93 -29.55
N SER A 36 -27.68 9.93 -28.66
CA SER A 36 -28.66 11.02 -28.78
C SER A 36 -28.26 12.27 -28.01
N ARG A 37 -27.16 12.93 -28.40
CA ARG A 37 -27.02 14.40 -28.25
C ARG A 37 -25.81 14.93 -29.01
N SER A 38 -26.10 15.63 -30.10
CA SER A 38 -25.15 16.47 -30.82
C SER A 38 -24.92 17.81 -30.10
N SER A 39 -23.69 18.31 -30.24
CA SER A 39 -23.21 19.70 -30.13
C SER A 39 -22.43 20.11 -28.86
N LEU A 40 -21.22 20.62 -29.13
CA LEU A 40 -20.13 21.11 -28.26
C LEU A 40 -19.38 20.04 -27.42
N GLY A 41 -18.25 19.61 -27.97
CA GLY A 41 -17.33 18.66 -27.34
C GLY A 41 -16.53 19.27 -26.19
N THR A 42 -17.14 19.39 -25.02
CA THR A 42 -16.41 19.31 -23.77
C THR A 42 -15.97 17.86 -23.57
N GLN A 43 -14.66 17.62 -23.55
CA GLN A 43 -14.13 16.31 -23.19
C GLN A 43 -14.29 16.17 -21.68
N ASP A 44 -15.26 15.38 -21.23
CA ASP A 44 -15.45 15.11 -19.81
C ASP A 44 -14.52 13.97 -19.36
N TYR A 45 -13.79 14.23 -18.28
CA TYR A 45 -12.92 13.28 -17.60
C TYR A 45 -13.56 12.96 -16.25
N SER A 46 -13.99 11.72 -16.00
CA SER A 46 -14.71 11.37 -14.75
C SER A 46 -14.00 10.36 -13.85
N HIS A 47 -12.98 9.66 -14.36
CA HIS A 47 -12.28 8.62 -13.59
C HIS A 47 -10.81 8.99 -13.36
N GLN A 48 -10.47 9.26 -12.10
CA GLN A 48 -9.10 9.51 -11.66
C GLN A 48 -8.28 8.22 -11.62
N ARG A 49 -7.05 8.31 -12.13
CA ARG A 49 -6.10 7.20 -12.23
C ARG A 49 -4.74 7.65 -11.76
N VAL A 50 -3.91 6.70 -11.34
CA VAL A 50 -2.51 6.96 -11.03
C VAL A 50 -1.63 6.18 -12.00
N LEU A 51 -0.65 6.88 -12.56
CA LEU A 51 0.47 6.28 -13.24
C LEU A 51 1.67 6.24 -12.29
N LYS A 52 2.08 5.04 -11.89
CA LYS A 52 3.31 4.79 -11.14
C LYS A 52 4.45 4.52 -12.11
N ILE A 53 5.48 5.36 -12.15
CA ILE A 53 6.66 5.20 -13.01
C ILE A 53 7.91 5.00 -12.14
N ARG A 54 8.69 3.95 -12.40
CA ARG A 54 10.01 3.74 -11.79
C ARG A 54 11.10 4.32 -12.67
N PHE A 55 11.74 5.38 -12.18
CA PHE A 55 12.80 6.07 -12.92
C PHE A 55 14.18 5.46 -12.66
N PRO A 56 15.11 5.53 -13.64
CA PRO A 56 16.45 4.95 -13.49
C PRO A 56 17.25 5.60 -12.37
N LYS A 57 18.05 4.80 -11.66
CA LYS A 57 19.00 5.29 -10.65
C LYS A 57 20.41 5.32 -11.20
N LEU A 58 20.95 6.52 -11.38
CA LEU A 58 22.29 6.74 -11.96
C LEU A 58 23.42 6.13 -11.11
N TYR A 59 23.19 5.89 -9.82
CA TYR A 59 24.16 5.24 -8.94
C TYR A 59 24.19 3.70 -9.10
N ARG A 60 23.20 3.08 -9.78
CA ARG A 60 23.13 1.64 -10.02
C ARG A 60 23.68 1.33 -11.41
N HIS A 61 24.34 0.18 -11.56
CA HIS A 61 24.74 -0.30 -12.88
C HIS A 61 23.51 -0.42 -13.81
N PRO A 62 23.52 0.14 -15.04
CA PRO A 62 22.32 0.27 -15.88
C PRO A 62 21.56 -1.04 -16.14
N VAL A 63 22.30 -2.15 -16.29
CA VAL A 63 21.71 -3.50 -16.48
C VAL A 63 20.99 -3.97 -15.21
N LEU A 64 21.58 -3.74 -14.04
CA LEU A 64 20.98 -4.15 -12.76
C LEU A 64 19.77 -3.29 -12.43
N ASP A 65 19.86 -1.97 -12.66
CA ASP A 65 18.75 -1.04 -12.43
C ASP A 65 17.54 -1.39 -13.29
N THR A 66 17.77 -1.58 -14.61
CA THR A 66 16.70 -1.99 -15.53
C THR A 66 16.09 -3.33 -15.11
N ARG A 67 16.91 -4.31 -14.73
CA ARG A 67 16.41 -5.61 -14.24
C ARG A 67 15.56 -5.44 -12.97
N LEU A 68 16.02 -4.64 -12.02
CA LEU A 68 15.33 -4.40 -10.75
C LEU A 68 13.98 -3.69 -10.97
N ARG A 69 13.95 -2.60 -11.73
CA ARG A 69 12.72 -1.85 -12.01
C ARG A 69 11.68 -2.70 -12.72
N ARG A 70 12.09 -3.46 -13.75
CA ARG A 70 11.21 -4.40 -14.47
C ARG A 70 10.68 -5.49 -13.55
N HIS A 71 11.54 -6.05 -12.70
CA HIS A 71 11.15 -7.08 -11.74
C HIS A 71 10.11 -6.56 -10.75
N ARG A 72 10.37 -5.42 -10.10
CA ARG A 72 9.43 -4.80 -9.14
C ARG A 72 8.09 -4.46 -9.78
N THR A 73 8.08 -3.91 -11.00
CA THR A 73 6.83 -3.64 -11.75
C THR A 73 6.05 -4.92 -12.05
N LYS A 74 6.73 -6.01 -12.42
CA LYS A 74 6.09 -7.31 -12.67
C LYS A 74 5.55 -7.95 -11.40
N VAL A 75 6.29 -7.86 -10.29
CA VAL A 75 5.88 -8.39 -8.98
C VAL A 75 4.67 -7.64 -8.47
N GLU A 76 4.76 -6.31 -8.38
CA GLU A 76 3.68 -5.46 -7.86
C GLU A 76 2.38 -5.69 -8.63
N SER A 77 2.44 -5.69 -9.97
CA SER A 77 1.25 -5.89 -10.79
C SER A 77 0.61 -7.28 -10.62
N LYS A 78 1.41 -8.32 -10.39
CA LYS A 78 0.90 -9.67 -10.15
C LYS A 78 0.28 -9.80 -8.76
N VAL A 79 0.94 -9.25 -7.74
CA VAL A 79 0.47 -9.34 -6.36
C VAL A 79 -0.80 -8.52 -6.18
N LEU A 80 -0.88 -7.30 -6.72
CA LEU A 80 -2.10 -6.49 -6.70
C LEU A 80 -3.29 -7.24 -7.32
N LYS A 81 -3.14 -7.84 -8.51
CA LYS A 81 -4.20 -8.65 -9.14
C LYS A 81 -4.61 -9.86 -8.30
N LYS A 82 -3.66 -10.49 -7.60
CA LYS A 82 -3.99 -11.59 -6.68
C LYS A 82 -4.78 -11.07 -5.48
N CYS A 83 -4.32 -9.99 -4.85
CA CYS A 83 -4.96 -9.37 -3.70
C CYS A 83 -6.38 -8.91 -3.99
N GLU A 84 -6.65 -8.40 -5.18
CA GLU A 84 -7.99 -7.98 -5.63
C GLU A 84 -9.02 -9.11 -5.55
N THR A 85 -8.59 -10.38 -5.64
CA THR A 85 -9.48 -11.56 -5.56
C THR A 85 -9.68 -12.09 -4.14
N ILE A 86 -8.93 -11.57 -3.16
CA ILE A 86 -8.95 -12.07 -1.78
C ILE A 86 -9.94 -11.23 -0.97
N GLN A 87 -10.94 -11.89 -0.39
CA GLN A 87 -11.92 -11.23 0.47
C GLN A 87 -11.21 -10.56 1.65
N GLY A 88 -11.57 -9.29 1.91
CA GLY A 88 -11.03 -8.53 3.03
C GLY A 88 -9.76 -7.73 2.73
N ILE A 89 -9.17 -7.87 1.54
CA ILE A 89 -8.03 -7.07 1.12
C ILE A 89 -8.47 -6.03 0.09
N LYS A 90 -8.32 -4.74 0.40
CA LYS A 90 -8.56 -3.66 -0.55
C LYS A 90 -7.25 -3.18 -1.15
N VAL A 91 -7.16 -3.21 -2.48
CA VAL A 91 -6.00 -2.75 -3.26
C VAL A 91 -6.46 -1.92 -4.46
N PRO A 92 -5.59 -1.05 -5.03
CA PRO A 92 -5.92 -0.33 -6.25
C PRO A 92 -6.11 -1.29 -7.43
N ALA A 93 -7.20 -1.13 -8.17
CA ALA A 93 -7.44 -1.88 -9.41
C ALA A 93 -6.38 -1.54 -10.47
N ILE A 94 -5.87 -2.55 -11.19
CA ILE A 94 -4.89 -2.34 -12.27
C ILE A 94 -5.60 -2.25 -13.62
N TYR A 95 -5.31 -1.17 -14.36
CA TYR A 95 -5.82 -0.99 -15.72
C TYR A 95 -4.82 -1.46 -16.79
N GLN A 96 -3.54 -1.08 -16.63
CA GLN A 96 -2.50 -1.40 -17.62
C GLN A 96 -1.13 -1.51 -16.95
N VAL A 97 -0.29 -2.39 -17.48
CA VAL A 97 1.08 -2.60 -17.00
C VAL A 97 2.03 -2.51 -18.19
N ASP A 98 3.01 -1.62 -18.11
CA ASP A 98 4.09 -1.53 -19.08
C ASP A 98 5.41 -1.88 -18.39
N VAL A 99 5.83 -3.13 -18.54
CA VAL A 99 7.09 -3.59 -17.96
C VAL A 99 8.29 -2.99 -18.70
N GLY A 100 8.17 -2.65 -19.99
CA GLY A 100 9.27 -2.05 -20.77
C GLY A 100 9.66 -0.69 -20.21
N ASN A 101 8.66 0.14 -19.92
CA ASN A 101 8.85 1.46 -19.31
C ASN A 101 8.82 1.44 -17.77
N SER A 102 8.71 0.26 -17.14
CA SER A 102 8.60 0.09 -15.69
C SER A 102 7.48 0.94 -15.07
N ALA A 103 6.31 0.93 -15.71
CA ALA A 103 5.16 1.74 -15.35
C ALA A 103 3.89 0.90 -15.10
N ILE A 104 3.03 1.37 -14.21
CA ILE A 104 1.72 0.76 -13.91
C ILE A 104 0.66 1.85 -13.88
N HIS A 105 -0.39 1.68 -14.69
CA HIS A 105 -1.63 2.47 -14.61
C HIS A 105 -2.62 1.74 -13.71
N MET A 106 -3.03 2.40 -12.62
CA MET A 106 -3.92 1.85 -11.61
C MET A 106 -4.95 2.88 -11.14
N GLN A 107 -5.92 2.42 -10.36
CA GLN A 107 -6.94 3.24 -9.71
C GLN A 107 -6.29 4.30 -8.80
N TYR A 108 -6.83 5.53 -8.84
CA TYR A 108 -6.56 6.50 -7.78
C TYR A 108 -7.43 6.16 -6.56
N VAL A 109 -6.79 5.94 -5.42
CA VAL A 109 -7.47 5.71 -4.14
C VAL A 109 -7.56 7.05 -3.42
N SER A 110 -8.77 7.59 -3.30
CA SER A 110 -9.03 8.82 -2.53
C SER A 110 -8.94 8.52 -1.05
N GLY A 111 -8.21 9.36 -0.31
CA GLY A 111 -8.03 9.20 1.12
C GLY A 111 -6.71 9.77 1.61
N LEU A 112 -6.48 9.64 2.92
CA LEU A 112 -5.21 9.98 3.57
C LEU A 112 -4.44 8.72 3.91
N THR A 113 -3.11 8.77 3.81
CA THR A 113 -2.29 7.69 4.36
C THR A 113 -2.37 7.66 5.88
N ILE A 114 -2.17 6.50 6.51
CA ILE A 114 -2.14 6.40 7.98
C ILE A 114 -1.04 7.30 8.56
N ALA A 115 0.11 7.38 7.89
CA ALA A 115 1.19 8.28 8.28
C ALA A 115 0.74 9.76 8.31
N GLU A 116 -0.03 10.22 7.32
CA GLU A 116 -0.58 11.58 7.29
C GLU A 116 -1.65 11.79 8.35
N THR A 117 -2.54 10.81 8.54
CA THR A 117 -3.60 10.87 9.56
C THR A 117 -3.00 11.02 10.96
N ILE A 118 -1.96 10.25 11.29
CA ILE A 118 -1.29 10.35 12.60
C ILE A 118 -0.59 11.70 12.75
N LYS A 119 0.14 12.17 11.73
CA LYS A 119 0.78 13.50 11.76
C LYS A 119 -0.24 14.62 12.00
N CYS A 120 -1.38 14.56 11.32
CA CYS A 120 -2.47 15.51 11.52
C CYS A 120 -3.08 15.42 12.93
N ALA A 121 -3.25 14.22 13.48
CA ALA A 121 -3.79 14.01 14.82
C ALA A 121 -2.83 14.52 15.92
N VAL A 122 -1.53 14.24 15.78
CA VAL A 122 -0.49 14.70 16.73
C VAL A 122 -0.38 16.23 16.73
N ASN A 123 -0.46 16.86 15.56
CA ASN A 123 -0.26 18.31 15.44
C ASN A 123 -1.47 19.15 15.87
N LYS A 124 -2.68 18.60 15.88
CA LYS A 124 -3.90 19.39 16.08
C LYS A 124 -4.45 19.39 17.50
N GLU A 125 -3.84 18.68 18.46
CA GLU A 125 -4.47 18.35 19.77
C GLU A 125 -5.94 17.92 19.62
N ALA A 126 -6.30 17.43 18.43
CA ALA A 126 -7.66 17.10 18.12
C ALA A 126 -7.93 15.81 18.87
N SER A 127 -9.01 15.80 19.64
CA SER A 127 -9.69 14.62 20.15
C SER A 127 -10.13 13.76 18.96
N ALA A 128 -9.16 13.12 18.29
CA ALA A 128 -9.42 12.04 17.38
C ALA A 128 -10.21 11.00 18.18
N ASP A 129 -11.40 10.68 17.69
CA ASP A 129 -12.24 9.65 18.27
C ASP A 129 -11.40 8.36 18.40
N GLU A 130 -11.04 8.01 19.63
CA GLU A 130 -10.17 6.87 19.92
C GLU A 130 -10.77 5.57 19.38
N GLY A 131 -12.11 5.48 19.34
CA GLY A 131 -12.83 4.35 18.74
C GLY A 131 -12.57 4.24 17.25
N LYS A 132 -12.62 5.36 16.52
CA LYS A 132 -12.33 5.40 15.08
C LYS A 132 -10.88 5.00 14.79
N LEU A 133 -9.93 5.48 15.59
CA LEU A 133 -8.52 5.14 15.44
C LEU A 133 -8.25 3.65 15.73
N SER A 134 -8.88 3.10 16.77
CA SER A 134 -8.81 1.66 17.09
C SER A 134 -9.32 0.79 15.93
N ASN A 135 -10.43 1.17 15.29
CA ASN A 135 -10.99 0.46 14.15
C ASN A 135 -10.06 0.48 12.92
N ILE A 136 -9.33 1.58 12.71
CA ILE A 136 -8.32 1.67 11.64
C ILE A 136 -7.19 0.67 11.91
N TRP A 137 -6.62 0.65 13.11
CA TRP A 137 -5.54 -0.28 13.45
C TRP A 137 -5.97 -1.74 13.36
N HIS A 138 -7.17 -2.04 13.83
CA HIS A 138 -7.77 -3.35 13.67
C HIS A 138 -7.91 -3.74 12.18
N SER A 139 -8.35 -2.81 11.32
CA SER A 139 -8.44 -3.05 9.87
C SER A 139 -7.07 -3.25 9.20
N VAL A 140 -6.05 -2.50 9.62
CA VAL A 140 -4.66 -2.70 9.16
C VAL A 140 -4.18 -4.10 9.52
N GLY A 141 -4.37 -4.48 10.79
CA GLY A 141 -4.07 -5.80 11.30
C GLY A 141 -4.72 -6.92 10.51
N PHE A 142 -6.03 -6.81 10.30
CA PHE A 142 -6.82 -7.74 9.51
C PHE A 142 -6.32 -7.85 8.06
N THR A 143 -5.93 -6.73 7.45
CA THR A 143 -5.37 -6.71 6.09
C THR A 143 -4.02 -7.46 6.05
N ILE A 144 -3.12 -7.21 7.01
CA ILE A 144 -1.82 -7.89 7.08
C ILE A 144 -2.01 -9.39 7.36
N GLY A 145 -2.93 -9.76 8.27
CA GLY A 145 -3.30 -11.14 8.54
C GLY A 145 -3.81 -11.83 7.28
N SER A 146 -4.71 -11.19 6.54
CA SER A 146 -5.26 -11.71 5.28
C SER A 146 -4.18 -11.93 4.21
N LEU A 147 -3.21 -11.02 4.09
CA LEU A 147 -2.05 -11.19 3.22
C LEU A 147 -1.23 -12.43 3.61
N HIS A 148 -0.88 -12.55 4.89
CA HIS A 148 -0.07 -13.65 5.40
C HIS A 148 -0.80 -15.00 5.33
N SER A 149 -2.11 -15.06 5.54
CA SER A 149 -2.95 -16.25 5.36
C SER A 149 -2.94 -16.76 3.92
N ASN A 150 -2.68 -15.86 2.95
CA ASN A 150 -2.56 -16.18 1.53
C ASN A 150 -1.10 -16.30 1.05
N ASP A 151 -0.17 -16.45 1.99
CA ASP A 151 1.28 -16.55 1.79
C ASP A 151 1.88 -15.35 1.04
N ILE A 152 1.27 -14.17 1.14
CA ILE A 152 1.77 -12.93 0.54
C ILE A 152 2.51 -12.15 1.62
N ILE A 153 3.79 -11.92 1.40
CA ILE A 153 4.61 -11.01 2.21
C ILE A 153 4.69 -9.68 1.47
N HIS A 154 4.40 -8.58 2.14
CA HIS A 154 4.46 -7.25 1.52
C HIS A 154 5.91 -6.79 1.37
N GLY A 155 6.73 -7.00 2.40
CA GLY A 155 8.16 -6.69 2.41
C GLY A 155 8.49 -5.20 2.57
N ASP A 156 7.49 -4.36 2.81
CA ASP A 156 7.63 -2.91 3.04
C ASP A 156 6.38 -2.34 3.75
N LEU A 157 6.03 -2.89 4.91
CA LEU A 157 4.85 -2.47 5.66
C LEU A 157 5.07 -1.13 6.39
N THR A 158 5.10 -0.04 5.62
CA THR A 158 5.15 1.32 6.15
C THR A 158 3.76 1.93 6.29
N LEU A 159 3.58 2.89 7.21
CA LEU A 159 2.29 3.57 7.40
C LEU A 159 1.87 4.45 6.22
N SER A 160 2.78 4.76 5.30
CA SER A 160 2.46 5.46 4.04
C SER A 160 1.92 4.52 2.97
N ASN A 161 2.08 3.21 3.13
CA ASN A 161 1.57 2.19 2.21
C ASN A 161 0.14 1.74 2.56
N PHE A 162 -0.50 2.40 3.53
CA PHE A 162 -1.91 2.20 3.89
C PHE A 162 -2.68 3.50 3.71
N ILE A 163 -3.74 3.49 2.91
CA ILE A 163 -4.62 4.62 2.63
C ILE A 163 -5.98 4.36 3.29
N ILE A 164 -6.41 5.30 4.13
CA ILE A 164 -7.76 5.32 4.71
C ILE A 164 -8.66 6.00 3.69
N GLN A 165 -9.60 5.25 3.12
CA GLN A 165 -10.53 5.74 2.11
C GLN A 165 -11.58 6.65 2.72
N ASP A 166 -11.89 7.74 2.01
CA ASP A 166 -13.00 8.63 2.34
C ASP A 166 -14.32 7.96 1.93
N LYS A 167 -14.90 7.13 2.81
CA LYS A 167 -16.22 6.51 2.62
C LYS A 167 -17.25 7.01 3.65
N PRO A 168 -18.55 7.03 3.29
CA PRO A 168 -19.62 7.21 4.26
C PRO A 168 -19.61 6.06 5.29
N ALA A 169 -19.94 6.36 6.54
CA ALA A 169 -19.63 5.62 7.77
C ALA A 169 -20.19 4.18 7.92
N GLU A 170 -20.74 3.57 6.88
CA GLU A 170 -21.48 2.29 6.94
C GLU A 170 -20.71 1.06 6.43
N GLU A 171 -19.52 1.21 5.83
CA GLU A 171 -18.71 0.07 5.37
C GLU A 171 -17.53 -0.24 6.31
N SER A 172 -17.40 -1.52 6.68
CA SER A 172 -16.60 -2.02 7.80
C SER A 172 -15.07 -2.08 7.63
N SER A 173 -14.50 -1.54 6.54
CA SER A 173 -13.04 -1.48 6.42
C SER A 173 -12.57 -0.43 5.42
N ASP A 174 -11.94 0.63 5.91
CA ASP A 174 -11.54 1.78 5.09
C ASP A 174 -10.12 1.68 4.54
N VAL A 175 -9.36 0.64 4.92
CA VAL A 175 -7.92 0.60 4.65
C VAL A 175 -7.63 -0.09 3.32
N CYS A 176 -7.01 0.66 2.41
CA CYS A 176 -6.42 0.13 1.17
C CYS A 176 -4.90 0.03 1.32
N VAL A 177 -4.33 -1.13 1.00
CA VAL A 177 -2.88 -1.34 1.00
C VAL A 177 -2.31 -1.14 -0.41
N VAL A 178 -1.19 -0.43 -0.49
CA VAL A 178 -0.54 -0.04 -1.74
C VAL A 178 0.96 -0.38 -1.71
N ASP A 179 1.61 -0.34 -2.88
CA ASP A 179 3.04 -0.58 -3.07
C ASP A 179 3.55 -1.99 -2.74
N PHE A 180 3.17 -2.96 -3.57
CA PHE A 180 3.73 -4.31 -3.53
C PHE A 180 5.07 -4.43 -4.29
N GLY A 181 5.85 -3.36 -4.39
CA GLY A 181 7.10 -3.33 -5.14
C GLY A 181 8.22 -4.23 -4.59
N LEU A 182 8.10 -4.68 -3.33
CA LEU A 182 9.01 -5.61 -2.67
C LEU A 182 8.34 -6.93 -2.28
N ALA A 183 7.08 -7.12 -2.67
CA ALA A 183 6.30 -8.25 -2.23
C ALA A 183 6.81 -9.57 -2.81
N PHE A 184 6.58 -10.65 -2.07
CA PHE A 184 6.91 -12.00 -2.54
C PHE A 184 5.99 -13.02 -1.89
N VAL A 185 5.96 -14.22 -2.46
CA VAL A 185 5.17 -15.33 -1.91
C VAL A 185 6.06 -16.14 -0.99
N SER A 186 5.65 -16.30 0.27
CA SER A 186 6.34 -17.14 1.24
C SER A 186 5.39 -17.74 2.26
N ARG A 187 5.62 -19.03 2.54
CA ARG A 187 4.93 -19.81 3.57
C ARG A 187 5.63 -19.74 4.93
N THR A 188 6.85 -19.23 4.98
CA THR A 188 7.66 -19.33 6.20
C THR A 188 7.11 -18.40 7.27
N THR A 189 7.10 -18.88 8.51
CA THR A 189 6.73 -18.06 9.67
C THR A 189 7.77 -16.98 9.95
N GLU A 190 9.03 -17.21 9.55
CA GLU A 190 10.12 -16.22 9.65
C GLU A 190 9.82 -14.99 8.80
N ASP A 191 9.45 -15.15 7.52
CA ASP A 191 9.16 -14.00 6.64
C ASP A 191 7.93 -13.22 7.12
N LYS A 192 6.88 -13.92 7.56
CA LYS A 192 5.67 -13.31 8.16
C LYS A 192 6.02 -12.50 9.41
N ALA A 193 6.88 -13.03 10.26
CA ALA A 193 7.34 -12.35 11.47
C ALA A 193 8.25 -11.15 11.17
N VAL A 194 9.13 -11.24 10.16
CA VAL A 194 9.98 -10.12 9.73
C VAL A 194 9.12 -8.99 9.15
N ASP A 195 8.09 -9.30 8.39
CA ASP A 195 7.16 -8.30 7.85
C ASP A 195 6.41 -7.58 8.99
N LEU A 196 5.85 -8.33 9.96
CA LEU A 196 5.23 -7.75 11.15
C LEU A 196 6.20 -6.91 11.98
N TYR A 197 7.45 -7.36 12.12
CA TYR A 197 8.48 -6.59 12.83
C TYR A 197 8.78 -5.26 12.12
N SER A 198 8.78 -5.24 10.78
CA SER A 198 8.95 -4.01 10.01
C SER A 198 7.80 -3.02 10.25
N PHE A 199 6.58 -3.53 10.32
CA PHE A 199 5.38 -2.77 10.68
C PHE A 199 5.50 -2.18 12.09
N GLU A 200 5.84 -2.99 13.11
CA GLU A 200 6.04 -2.50 14.49
C GLU A 200 7.06 -1.37 14.54
N ARG A 201 8.19 -1.53 13.84
CA ARG A 201 9.24 -0.52 13.78
C ARG A 201 8.75 0.78 13.15
N CYS A 202 7.92 0.68 12.12
CA CYS A 202 7.32 1.85 11.47
C CYS A 202 6.37 2.58 12.42
N VAL A 203 5.46 1.86 13.10
CA VAL A 203 4.52 2.44 14.08
C VAL A 203 5.27 3.13 15.23
N ASN A 204 6.25 2.43 15.81
CA ASN A 204 7.09 2.95 16.89
C ASN A 204 7.86 4.22 16.50
N SER A 205 8.26 4.34 15.23
CA SER A 205 8.97 5.53 14.74
C SER A 205 8.07 6.76 14.61
N VAL A 206 6.77 6.58 14.37
CA VAL A 206 5.85 7.69 14.11
C VAL A 206 5.16 8.17 15.39
N ALA A 207 4.82 7.27 16.31
CA ALA A 207 4.16 7.62 17.56
C ALA A 207 4.68 6.78 18.75
N PRO A 208 5.89 7.08 19.26
CA PRO A 208 6.53 6.27 20.30
C PRO A 208 5.67 6.06 21.55
N LEU A 209 4.89 7.08 21.96
CA LEU A 209 4.12 7.09 23.22
C LEU A 209 2.78 6.32 23.15
N ARG A 210 2.23 6.08 21.95
CA ARG A 210 0.91 5.41 21.75
C ARG A 210 1.00 4.13 20.91
N SER A 211 2.21 3.76 20.52
CA SER A 211 2.51 2.67 19.59
C SER A 211 1.99 1.31 20.07
N ASN A 212 2.11 1.01 21.38
CA ASN A 212 1.72 -0.28 21.94
C ASN A 212 0.22 -0.56 21.76
N ASP A 213 -0.65 0.39 22.15
CA ASP A 213 -2.10 0.21 22.04
C ASP A 213 -2.51 -0.02 20.58
N TRP A 214 -1.89 0.71 19.65
CA TRP A 214 -2.16 0.58 18.21
C TRP A 214 -1.69 -0.75 17.63
N ILE A 215 -0.50 -1.21 18.04
CA ILE A 215 0.04 -2.51 17.65
C ILE A 215 -0.85 -3.63 18.20
N ASP A 216 -1.31 -3.53 19.44
CA ASP A 216 -2.20 -4.52 20.05
C ASP A 216 -3.54 -4.60 19.33
N GLN A 217 -4.13 -3.47 18.91
CA GLN A 217 -5.34 -3.47 18.08
C GLN A 217 -5.10 -4.09 16.71
N ALA A 218 -3.94 -3.82 16.10
CA ALA A 218 -3.55 -4.48 14.86
C ALA A 218 -3.37 -6.00 15.03
N TYR A 219 -2.86 -6.47 16.17
CA TYR A 219 -2.75 -7.92 16.41
C TYR A 219 -4.09 -8.60 16.60
N LYS A 220 -5.05 -7.96 17.27
CA LYS A 220 -6.44 -8.47 17.32
C LYS A 220 -7.04 -8.60 15.92
N GLY A 221 -6.84 -7.60 15.06
CA GLY A 221 -7.28 -7.67 13.68
C GLY A 221 -6.59 -8.79 12.89
N TYR A 222 -5.27 -8.94 13.08
CA TYR A 222 -4.49 -10.00 12.43
C TYR A 222 -4.98 -11.40 12.84
N GLU A 223 -5.24 -11.61 14.13
CA GLU A 223 -5.75 -12.86 14.70
C GLU A 223 -7.06 -13.31 14.03
N LEU A 224 -7.98 -12.38 13.76
CA LEU A 224 -9.24 -12.67 13.09
C LEU A 224 -9.11 -13.11 11.62
N ALA A 225 -8.05 -12.66 10.94
CA ALA A 225 -7.81 -13.00 9.53
C ALA A 225 -6.94 -14.27 9.36
N ALA A 226 -6.20 -14.65 10.39
CA ALA A 226 -5.34 -15.82 10.41
C ALA A 226 -6.03 -17.02 11.05
N THR A 227 -5.56 -18.22 10.73
CA THR A 227 -5.93 -19.39 11.55
C THR A 227 -5.23 -19.28 12.91
N GLU A 228 -5.86 -19.78 13.98
CA GLU A 228 -5.28 -19.79 15.33
C GLU A 228 -3.84 -20.32 15.34
N LYS A 229 -3.62 -21.46 14.67
CA LYS A 229 -2.28 -22.06 14.57
C LYS A 229 -1.28 -21.11 13.91
N GLN A 230 -1.66 -20.50 12.78
CA GLN A 230 -0.78 -19.58 12.06
C GLN A 230 -0.46 -18.33 12.89
N PHE A 231 -1.46 -17.78 13.58
CA PHE A 231 -1.29 -16.64 14.46
C PHE A 231 -0.27 -16.95 15.55
N GLN A 232 -0.49 -18.03 16.31
CA GLN A 232 0.39 -18.43 17.41
C GLN A 232 1.83 -18.72 16.96
N GLU A 233 2.00 -19.41 15.83
CA GLU A 233 3.33 -19.68 15.27
C GLU A 233 4.04 -18.40 14.81
N THR A 234 3.31 -17.47 14.19
CA THR A 234 3.85 -16.19 13.72
C THR A 234 4.22 -15.29 14.91
N MET A 235 3.38 -15.21 15.95
CA MET A 235 3.66 -14.41 17.14
C MET A 235 4.84 -14.94 17.94
N ARG A 236 4.93 -16.27 18.16
CA ARG A 236 6.11 -16.90 18.77
C ARG A 236 7.38 -16.61 17.96
N LYS A 237 7.28 -16.63 16.63
CA LYS A 237 8.41 -16.33 15.77
C LYS A 237 8.80 -14.84 15.83
N LEU A 238 7.82 -13.95 15.87
CA LEU A 238 8.01 -12.51 16.01
C LEU A 238 8.80 -12.16 17.28
N GLU A 239 8.55 -12.83 18.40
CA GLU A 239 9.36 -12.66 19.61
C GLU A 239 10.85 -12.95 19.38
N GLN A 240 11.17 -14.03 18.64
CA GLN A 240 12.55 -14.36 18.28
C GLN A 240 13.16 -13.29 17.38
N VAL A 241 12.39 -12.77 16.41
CA VAL A 241 12.82 -11.68 15.52
C VAL A 241 13.09 -10.40 16.31
N ARG A 242 12.21 -10.03 17.25
CA ARG A 242 12.39 -8.86 18.15
C ARG A 242 13.71 -8.96 18.93
N LEU A 243 14.04 -10.13 19.49
CA LEU A 243 15.29 -10.35 20.22
C LEU A 243 16.54 -10.18 19.33
N ARG A 244 16.47 -10.63 18.08
CA ARG A 244 17.58 -10.47 17.11
C ARG A 244 17.70 -9.03 16.63
N GLY A 245 16.58 -8.35 16.38
CA GLY A 245 16.55 -6.95 15.94
C GLY A 245 17.14 -5.99 16.98
N ARG A 246 16.88 -6.24 18.27
CA ARG A 246 17.46 -5.45 19.39
C ARG A 246 18.99 -5.49 19.42
N LYS A 247 19.62 -6.60 19.01
CA LYS A 247 21.09 -6.72 19.00
C LYS A 247 21.78 -5.91 17.90
N ARG A 248 21.05 -5.43 16.87
CA ARG A 248 21.62 -4.58 15.81
C ARG A 248 21.59 -3.09 16.12
N SER A 249 20.99 -2.68 17.24
CA SER A 249 21.17 -1.33 17.81
C SER A 249 22.44 -1.28 18.68
N MET A 250 23.57 -1.77 18.15
CA MET A 250 24.87 -1.44 18.70
C MET A 250 25.42 -0.29 17.88
N LEU A 251 25.71 0.81 18.57
CA LEU A 251 26.44 1.98 18.10
C LEU A 251 27.46 1.64 17.00
N GLY A 252 27.36 2.35 15.88
CA GLY A 252 28.35 2.48 14.83
C GLY A 252 28.15 3.82 14.17
#